data_AF-A0A8T4N6Q1-F1
#
_entry.id   AF-A0A8T4N6Q1-F1
#
_cell.length_a   1.000
_cell.length_b   1.000
_cell.length_c   1.000
_cell.angle_alpha   90.00
_cell.angle_beta   90.00
_cell.angle_gamma   90.00
#
_symmetry.space_group_name_H-M   'P 1'
#
loop_
_entity.id
_entity.type
_entity.pdbx_description
1 polymer ?
#
loop_
_entity_poly.entity_id
_entity_poly.type
_entity_poly.pdbx_seq_one_letter_code
_entity_poly.pdbx_strand_id
1 'polypeptide(L)'
;MTMNKTGGDKIISVYWFVILFIVAAAIVYMVFSFYGKPYDIRELEANALTNRVADCVSQTGYLREEVLIEGFNENLLEQCNLNFEVEDACGWKEQGQYYVEIEILDFNPPNGKKIPEISAGNSNLKIFCADKGESLPFCLKRSLYVIDRKNTQYQVNILSIVRKTEKNAGTC
;
A
#
# COMPACT_ATOMS: atom_id res chain seq x y z
N MET A 1 1.88 -52.75 57.13
CA MET A 1 0.78 -51.95 56.56
C MET A 1 1.32 -51.19 55.36
N THR A 2 1.13 -51.69 54.15
CA THR A 2 1.53 -51.02 52.92
C THR A 2 0.31 -50.31 52.34
N MET A 3 0.25 -48.99 52.56
CA MET A 3 -0.84 -48.14 52.07
C MET A 3 -0.62 -47.88 50.58
N ASN A 4 -1.42 -48.52 49.73
CA ASN A 4 -1.35 -48.37 48.28
C ASN A 4 -1.90 -46.99 47.89
N LYS A 5 -1.03 -45.98 47.74
CA LYS A 5 -1.38 -44.60 47.29
C LYS A 5 -1.57 -44.54 45.76
N THR A 6 -2.18 -45.54 45.13
CA THR A 6 -2.24 -45.63 43.66
C THR A 6 -3.34 -44.78 43.01
N GLY A 7 -4.20 -44.13 43.81
CA GLY A 7 -5.32 -43.29 43.35
C GLY A 7 -5.05 -41.78 43.35
N GLY A 8 -4.29 -41.27 44.32
CA GLY A 8 -3.98 -39.82 44.43
C GLY A 8 -3.11 -39.31 43.28
N ASP A 9 -2.13 -40.13 42.87
CA ASP A 9 -1.22 -39.81 41.76
C ASP A 9 -1.92 -39.83 40.39
N LYS A 10 -3.02 -40.57 40.25
CA LYS A 10 -3.82 -40.55 39.02
C LYS A 10 -4.67 -39.29 38.93
N ILE A 11 -5.25 -38.86 40.05
CA ILE A 11 -6.06 -37.65 40.11
C ILE A 11 -5.18 -36.41 39.87
N ILE A 12 -4.01 -36.33 40.50
CA ILE A 12 -3.09 -35.19 40.32
C ILE A 12 -2.61 -35.06 38.86
N SER A 13 -2.37 -36.19 38.19
CA SER A 13 -1.96 -36.22 36.78
C SER A 13 -3.06 -35.66 35.86
N VAL A 14 -4.33 -36.04 36.09
CA VAL A 14 -5.47 -35.51 35.30
C VAL A 14 -5.61 -34.00 35.48
N TYR A 15 -5.49 -33.48 36.71
CA TYR A 15 -5.53 -32.03 36.95
C TYR A 15 -4.40 -31.30 36.22
N TRP A 16 -3.18 -31.86 36.23
CA TRP A 16 -2.05 -31.30 35.50
C TRP A 16 -2.28 -31.24 34.00
N PHE A 17 -2.84 -32.30 33.40
CA PHE A 17 -3.20 -32.31 31.98
C PHE A 17 -4.25 -31.25 31.63
N VAL A 18 -5.25 -31.04 32.50
CA VAL A 18 -6.28 -30.00 32.29
C VAL A 18 -5.65 -28.61 32.31
N ILE A 19 -4.77 -28.32 33.26
CA ILE A 19 -4.07 -27.02 33.34
C ILE A 19 -3.24 -26.78 32.08
N LEU A 20 -2.47 -27.77 31.62
CA LEU A 20 -1.68 -27.66 30.40
C LEU A 20 -2.55 -27.45 29.15
N PHE A 21 -3.70 -28.12 29.07
CA PHE A 21 -4.63 -27.94 27.96
C PHE A 21 -5.19 -26.51 27.92
N ILE A 22 -5.58 -25.96 29.07
CA ILE A 22 -6.08 -24.59 29.17
C ILE A 22 -4.99 -23.59 28.73
N VAL A 23 -3.76 -23.76 29.20
CA VAL A 23 -2.62 -22.91 28.81
C VAL A 23 -2.36 -23.00 27.31
N ALA A 24 -2.33 -24.21 26.75
CA ALA A 24 -2.14 -24.42 25.31
C ALA A 24 -3.26 -23.77 24.48
N ALA A 25 -4.53 -23.95 24.88
CA ALA A 25 -5.67 -23.34 24.21
C ALA A 25 -5.60 -21.80 24.25
N ALA A 26 -5.20 -21.21 25.36
CA ALA A 26 -5.02 -19.77 25.49
C ALA A 26 -3.93 -19.23 24.56
N ILE A 27 -2.79 -19.94 24.44
CA ILE A 27 -1.71 -19.56 23.53
C ILE A 27 -2.17 -19.65 22.07
N VAL A 28 -2.82 -20.75 21.68
CA VAL A 28 -3.35 -20.93 20.32
C VAL A 28 -4.36 -19.84 19.99
N TYR A 29 -5.26 -19.50 20.93
CA TYR A 29 -6.24 -18.43 20.75
C TYR A 29 -5.57 -17.07 20.53
N MET A 30 -4.55 -16.72 21.33
CA MET A 30 -3.81 -15.47 21.14
C MET A 30 -3.12 -15.44 19.77
N VAL A 31 -2.40 -16.49 19.39
CA VAL A 31 -1.74 -16.58 18.09
C VAL A 31 -2.75 -16.44 16.96
N PHE A 32 -3.88 -17.16 17.03
CA PHE A 32 -4.92 -17.07 16.02
C PHE A 32 -5.54 -15.67 15.92
N SER A 33 -5.79 -15.00 17.04
CA SER A 33 -6.35 -13.64 17.03
C SER A 33 -5.37 -12.59 16.48
N PHE A 34 -4.08 -12.75 16.73
CA PHE A 34 -3.06 -11.78 16.29
C PHE A 34 -2.62 -12.00 14.84
N TYR A 35 -2.51 -13.25 14.40
CA TYR A 35 -2.04 -13.60 13.06
C TYR A 35 -3.17 -14.01 12.09
N GLY A 36 -4.43 -14.06 12.57
CA GLY A 36 -5.57 -14.53 11.79
C GLY A 36 -6.07 -13.56 10.72
N LYS A 37 -5.65 -12.28 10.76
CA LYS A 37 -5.95 -11.31 9.69
C LYS A 37 -4.68 -10.59 9.23
N PRO A 38 -4.44 -10.47 7.91
CA PRO A 38 -3.34 -9.68 7.40
C PRO A 38 -3.51 -8.20 7.81
N TYR A 39 -2.41 -7.54 8.17
CA TYR A 39 -2.42 -6.10 8.46
C TYR A 39 -2.64 -5.31 7.18
N ASP A 40 -3.64 -4.44 7.16
CA ASP A 40 -3.89 -3.58 6.01
C ASP A 40 -2.83 -2.49 5.89
N ILE A 41 -1.87 -2.69 4.97
CA ILE A 41 -0.78 -1.74 4.70
C ILE A 41 -1.04 -0.91 3.45
N ARG A 42 -2.20 -1.06 2.80
CA ARG A 42 -2.50 -0.37 1.52
C ARG A 42 -2.45 1.14 1.66
N GLU A 43 -2.90 1.68 2.78
CA GLU A 43 -2.78 3.10 3.07
C GLU A 43 -1.32 3.56 3.15
N LEU A 44 -0.48 2.79 3.83
CA LEU A 44 0.95 3.10 3.96
C LEU A 44 1.67 2.98 2.61
N GLU A 45 1.35 1.95 1.83
CA GLU A 45 1.88 1.77 0.48
C GLU A 45 1.44 2.89 -0.47
N ALA A 46 0.16 3.27 -0.45
CA ALA A 46 -0.35 4.37 -1.25
C ALA A 46 0.30 5.69 -0.88
N ASN A 47 0.47 5.96 0.42
CA ASN A 47 1.20 7.15 0.90
C ASN A 47 2.66 7.13 0.47
N ALA A 48 3.36 6.00 0.58
CA ALA A 48 4.73 5.86 0.15
C ALA A 48 4.88 6.08 -1.36
N LEU A 49 3.98 5.49 -2.16
CA LEU A 49 3.91 5.68 -3.60
C LEU A 49 3.68 7.15 -3.97
N THR A 50 2.66 7.78 -3.38
CA THR A 50 2.35 9.20 -3.61
C THR A 50 3.52 10.10 -3.22
N ASN A 51 4.16 9.88 -2.07
CA ASN A 51 5.29 10.69 -1.62
C ASN A 51 6.50 10.51 -2.55
N ARG A 52 6.79 9.28 -2.97
CA ARG A 52 7.88 9.02 -3.91
C ARG A 52 7.66 9.71 -5.26
N VAL A 53 6.43 9.69 -5.74
CA VAL A 53 6.04 10.37 -6.99
C VAL A 53 6.09 11.89 -6.81
N ALA A 54 5.64 12.42 -5.68
CA ALA A 54 5.76 13.84 -5.35
C ALA A 54 7.21 14.32 -5.33
N ASP A 55 8.12 13.55 -4.72
CA ASP A 55 9.55 13.85 -4.67
C ASP A 55 10.25 13.70 -6.04
N CYS A 56 9.73 12.81 -6.89
CA CYS A 56 10.20 12.65 -8.26
C CYS A 56 9.82 13.86 -9.12
N VAL A 57 8.56 14.26 -9.07
CA VAL A 57 8.00 15.37 -9.86
C VAL A 57 8.49 16.72 -9.35
N SER A 58 8.68 16.85 -8.04
CA SER A 58 9.08 18.09 -7.40
C SER A 58 10.35 17.91 -6.57
N GLN A 59 11.37 18.69 -6.89
CA GLN A 59 12.62 18.69 -6.14
C GLN A 59 12.69 20.00 -5.35
N THR A 60 12.67 19.92 -4.02
CA THR A 60 12.78 21.09 -3.12
C THR A 60 11.73 22.18 -3.35
N GLY A 61 10.50 21.80 -3.72
CA GLY A 61 9.40 22.74 -4.01
C GLY A 61 9.39 23.30 -5.44
N TYR A 62 10.38 22.95 -6.25
CA TYR A 62 10.42 23.29 -7.66
C TYR A 62 9.94 22.13 -8.54
N LEU A 63 9.20 22.44 -9.60
CA LEU A 63 8.84 21.46 -10.62
C LEU A 63 10.09 21.04 -11.39
N ARG A 64 10.29 19.73 -11.53
CA ARG A 64 11.38 19.16 -12.33
C ARG A 64 11.11 19.44 -13.82
N GLU A 65 12.08 20.03 -14.52
CA GLU A 65 11.94 20.44 -15.92
C GLU A 65 11.65 19.23 -16.83
N GLU A 66 12.22 18.07 -16.48
CA GLU A 66 12.07 16.80 -17.18
C GLU A 66 10.61 16.31 -17.23
N VAL A 67 9.77 16.72 -16.28
CA VAL A 67 8.33 16.38 -16.24
C VAL A 67 7.56 17.09 -17.35
N LEU A 68 8.07 18.23 -17.83
CA LEU A 68 7.45 19.01 -18.91
C LEU A 68 7.90 18.56 -20.31
N ILE A 69 8.86 17.63 -20.40
CA ILE A 69 9.40 17.13 -21.68
C ILE A 69 8.50 16.02 -22.22
N GLU A 70 8.23 16.04 -23.52
CA GLU A 70 7.52 14.96 -24.21
C GLU A 70 8.30 13.64 -24.06
N GLY A 71 7.66 12.61 -23.49
CA GLY A 71 8.27 11.29 -23.23
C GLY A 71 8.40 10.91 -21.75
N PHE A 72 8.20 11.84 -20.81
CA PHE A 72 8.18 11.50 -19.38
C PHE A 72 7.06 10.51 -19.03
N ASN A 73 5.94 10.56 -19.77
CA ASN A 73 4.79 9.68 -19.56
C ASN A 73 5.11 8.20 -19.73
N GLU A 74 5.89 7.86 -20.77
CA GLU A 74 6.19 6.47 -21.09
C GLU A 74 7.19 5.84 -20.11
N ASN A 75 7.98 6.67 -19.41
CA ASN A 75 9.07 6.23 -18.54
C ASN A 75 8.90 6.64 -17.07
N LEU A 76 7.69 6.97 -16.61
CA LEU A 76 7.46 7.41 -15.23
C LEU A 76 8.07 6.46 -14.19
N LEU A 77 7.93 5.15 -14.41
CA LEU A 77 8.44 4.12 -13.51
C LEU A 77 9.97 4.19 -13.37
N GLU A 78 10.68 4.30 -14.50
CA GLU A 78 12.14 4.39 -14.52
C GLU A 78 12.62 5.75 -13.97
N GLN A 79 12.01 6.84 -14.42
CA GLN A 79 12.38 8.21 -14.01
C GLN A 79 12.19 8.44 -12.51
N CYS A 80 11.14 7.89 -11.92
CA CYS A 80 10.89 7.97 -10.48
C CYS A 80 11.55 6.84 -9.68
N ASN A 81 12.28 5.94 -10.36
CA ASN A 81 12.91 4.76 -9.79
C ASN A 81 11.92 3.97 -8.92
N LEU A 82 10.74 3.71 -9.48
CA LEU A 82 9.69 2.91 -8.88
C LEU A 82 9.89 1.46 -9.32
N ASN A 83 10.25 0.60 -8.35
CA ASN A 83 10.50 -0.81 -8.60
C ASN A 83 9.34 -1.67 -8.06
N PHE A 84 8.77 -2.50 -8.94
CA PHE A 84 7.67 -3.43 -8.64
C PHE A 84 8.07 -4.90 -8.88
N GLU A 85 9.37 -5.24 -8.82
CA GLU A 85 9.92 -6.60 -9.00
C GLU A 85 9.22 -7.68 -8.16
N VAL A 86 8.69 -7.33 -6.99
CA VAL A 86 7.93 -8.27 -6.14
C VAL A 86 6.67 -8.77 -6.86
N GLU A 87 6.05 -7.94 -7.69
CA GLU A 87 4.89 -8.34 -8.49
C GLU A 87 5.27 -9.32 -9.60
N ASP A 88 6.49 -9.21 -10.14
CA ASP A 88 7.02 -10.15 -11.12
C ASP A 88 7.36 -11.50 -10.46
N ALA A 89 8.00 -11.49 -9.28
CA ALA A 89 8.34 -12.69 -8.53
C ALA A 89 7.11 -13.48 -8.08
N CYS A 90 6.02 -12.79 -7.71
CA CYS A 90 4.79 -13.44 -7.28
C CYS A 90 3.79 -13.74 -8.42
N GLY A 91 4.12 -13.42 -9.69
CA GLY A 91 3.23 -13.62 -10.84
C GLY A 91 2.00 -12.70 -10.85
N TRP A 92 2.06 -11.53 -10.21
CA TRP A 92 0.96 -10.57 -10.12
C TRP A 92 0.97 -9.50 -11.21
N LYS A 93 1.97 -9.55 -12.11
CA LYS A 93 2.14 -8.62 -13.23
C LYS A 93 0.88 -8.46 -14.07
N GLU A 94 0.17 -9.55 -14.38
CA GLU A 94 -1.05 -9.52 -15.18
C GLU A 94 -2.24 -8.88 -14.45
N GLN A 95 -2.25 -8.93 -13.11
CA GLN A 95 -3.37 -8.41 -12.35
C GLN A 95 -3.26 -6.90 -12.15
N GLY A 96 -2.04 -6.34 -12.18
CA GLY A 96 -1.71 -4.93 -11.95
C GLY A 96 -2.23 -4.42 -10.60
N GLN A 97 -1.40 -4.46 -9.56
CA GLN A 97 -1.82 -4.17 -8.18
C GLN A 97 -1.81 -2.69 -7.82
N TYR A 98 -1.26 -1.84 -8.69
CA TYR A 98 -1.17 -0.40 -8.47
C TYR A 98 -1.60 0.40 -9.70
N TYR A 99 -1.93 1.66 -9.45
CA TYR A 99 -2.08 2.69 -10.48
C TYR A 99 -1.61 4.03 -9.91
N VAL A 100 -0.91 4.80 -10.71
CA VAL A 100 -0.55 6.19 -10.40
C VAL A 100 -0.89 7.08 -11.57
N GLU A 101 -1.39 8.26 -11.25
CA GLU A 101 -1.74 9.31 -12.20
C GLU A 101 -1.29 10.65 -11.63
N ILE A 102 -0.70 11.47 -12.49
CA ILE A 102 -0.25 12.82 -12.18
C ILE A 102 -0.90 13.75 -13.21
N GLU A 103 -1.65 14.72 -12.69
CA GLU A 103 -2.23 15.80 -13.46
C GLU A 103 -1.57 17.11 -13.03
N ILE A 104 -1.01 17.85 -13.99
CA ILE A 104 -0.33 19.12 -13.73
C ILE A 104 -1.12 20.25 -14.40
N LEU A 105 -1.52 21.21 -13.58
CA LEU A 105 -2.33 22.35 -13.96
C LEU A 105 -1.54 23.64 -13.74
N ASP A 106 -1.36 24.44 -14.79
CA ASP A 106 -0.82 25.81 -14.68
C ASP A 106 -1.85 26.72 -14.01
N PHE A 107 -1.41 27.47 -13.00
CA PHE A 107 -2.25 28.35 -12.20
C PHE A 107 -2.53 29.72 -12.85
N ASN A 108 -2.18 29.96 -14.11
CA ASN A 108 -2.48 31.19 -14.84
C ASN A 108 -3.91 31.23 -15.44
N PRO A 109 -4.91 31.86 -14.79
CA PRO A 109 -6.18 32.18 -15.46
C PRO A 109 -5.97 33.28 -16.51
N PRO A 110 -6.59 33.20 -17.70
CA PRO A 110 -7.56 32.21 -18.19
C PRO A 110 -6.95 31.12 -19.10
N ASN A 111 -5.62 31.12 -19.30
CA ASN A 111 -4.92 30.31 -20.31
C ASN A 111 -4.14 29.13 -19.72
N GLY A 112 -4.52 28.66 -18.53
CA GLY A 112 -3.84 27.59 -17.80
C GLY A 112 -3.68 26.35 -18.69
N LYS A 113 -2.45 26.11 -19.16
CA LYS A 113 -2.14 24.96 -20.00
C LYS A 113 -2.17 23.72 -19.13
N LYS A 114 -3.14 22.83 -19.37
CA LYS A 114 -3.11 21.46 -18.81
C LYS A 114 -2.00 20.70 -19.53
N ILE A 115 -1.02 20.24 -18.77
CA ILE A 115 0.03 19.34 -19.28
C ILE A 115 -0.63 17.96 -19.46
N PRO A 116 -0.22 17.16 -20.46
CA PRO A 116 -0.77 15.83 -20.66
C PRO A 116 -0.74 14.99 -19.37
N GLU A 117 -1.81 14.22 -19.14
CA GLU A 117 -1.92 13.33 -17.98
C GLU A 117 -0.83 12.27 -18.05
N ILE A 118 -0.07 12.16 -16.97
CA ILE A 118 1.03 11.20 -16.84
C ILE A 118 0.51 10.05 -15.99
N SER A 119 0.55 8.81 -16.47
CA SER A 119 0.02 7.67 -15.72
C SER A 119 0.80 6.38 -15.91
N ALA A 120 0.82 5.54 -14.88
CA ALA A 120 1.44 4.21 -14.93
C ALA A 120 0.63 3.18 -14.12
N GLY A 121 0.72 1.91 -14.50
CA GLY A 121 0.02 0.80 -13.85
C GLY A 121 -1.36 0.50 -14.46
N ASN A 122 -2.24 -0.11 -13.68
CA ASN A 122 -3.53 -0.63 -14.17
C ASN A 122 -4.66 0.41 -14.03
N SER A 123 -4.98 1.10 -15.12
CA SER A 123 -6.04 2.12 -15.17
C SER A 123 -7.44 1.60 -14.83
N ASN A 124 -7.69 0.29 -14.96
CA ASN A 124 -8.95 -0.33 -14.55
C ASN A 124 -9.19 -0.28 -13.04
N LEU A 125 -8.20 0.14 -12.24
CA LEU A 125 -8.42 0.34 -10.80
C LEU A 125 -9.19 1.63 -10.48
N LYS A 126 -9.22 2.61 -11.39
CA LYS A 126 -9.89 3.92 -11.18
C LYS A 126 -11.39 3.75 -10.90
N ILE A 127 -12.06 2.79 -11.53
CA ILE A 127 -13.51 2.59 -11.38
C ILE A 127 -13.91 2.27 -9.94
N PHE A 128 -12.99 1.71 -9.14
CA PHE A 128 -13.28 1.32 -7.76
C PHE A 128 -13.07 2.46 -6.75
N CYS A 129 -12.50 3.60 -7.16
CA CYS A 129 -12.26 4.73 -6.26
C CYS A 129 -13.53 5.53 -5.89
N ALA A 130 -14.67 5.25 -6.52
CA ALA A 130 -15.94 5.88 -6.16
C ALA A 130 -16.47 5.38 -4.81
N ASP A 131 -16.16 4.13 -4.47
CA ASP A 131 -16.65 3.43 -3.29
C ASP A 131 -15.51 3.13 -2.31
N LYS A 132 -15.87 2.84 -1.06
CA LYS A 132 -14.94 2.40 -0.01
C LYS A 132 -15.39 1.06 0.55
N GLY A 133 -14.45 0.14 0.70
CA GLY A 133 -14.73 -1.19 1.24
C GLY A 133 -13.44 -1.97 1.52
N GLU A 134 -13.50 -2.96 2.41
CA GLU A 134 -12.33 -3.77 2.77
C GLU A 134 -11.79 -4.55 1.56
N SER A 135 -12.67 -5.03 0.70
CA SER A 135 -12.37 -5.75 -0.55
C SER A 135 -12.14 -4.85 -1.77
N LEU A 136 -12.14 -3.53 -1.59
CA LEU A 136 -11.87 -2.56 -2.67
C LEU A 136 -10.43 -2.03 -2.58
N PRO A 137 -9.84 -1.58 -3.70
CA PRO A 137 -8.56 -0.87 -3.69
C PRO A 137 -8.59 0.36 -2.78
N PHE A 138 -7.45 0.65 -2.16
CA PHE A 138 -7.24 1.91 -1.46
C PHE A 138 -6.83 3.00 -2.46
N CYS A 139 -7.60 4.08 -2.53
CA CYS A 139 -7.31 5.22 -3.39
C CYS A 139 -6.90 6.44 -2.56
N LEU A 140 -5.72 6.99 -2.85
CA LEU A 140 -5.19 8.19 -2.23
C LEU A 140 -5.08 9.31 -3.27
N LYS A 141 -5.69 10.47 -2.97
CA LYS A 141 -5.55 11.69 -3.77
C LYS A 141 -4.76 12.70 -2.97
N ARG A 142 -3.71 13.27 -3.57
CA ARG A 142 -2.89 14.31 -2.96
C ARG A 142 -2.61 15.41 -3.96
N SER A 143 -2.86 16.64 -3.56
CA SER A 143 -2.52 17.83 -4.35
C SER A 143 -1.36 18.57 -3.69
N LEU A 144 -0.43 19.06 -4.50
CA LEU A 144 0.71 19.84 -4.06
C LEU A 144 0.94 21.02 -5.00
N TYR A 145 1.49 22.09 -4.45
CA TYR A 145 1.80 23.32 -5.17
C TYR A 145 3.30 23.40 -5.38
N VAL A 146 3.71 23.66 -6.62
CA VAL A 146 5.11 23.75 -7.01
C VAL A 146 5.32 24.96 -7.92
N ILE A 147 6.55 25.44 -7.96
CA ILE A 147 6.96 26.56 -8.81
C ILE A 147 8.00 26.09 -9.82
N ASP A 148 7.93 26.57 -11.06
CA ASP A 148 9.05 26.42 -12.01
C ASP A 148 10.11 27.50 -11.76
N ARG A 149 11.31 27.32 -12.32
CA ARG A 149 12.40 28.31 -12.29
C ARG A 149 12.01 29.66 -12.91
N LYS A 150 10.99 29.69 -13.77
CA LYS A 150 10.39 30.90 -14.34
C LYS A 150 9.39 31.60 -13.41
N ASN A 151 9.23 31.12 -12.18
CA ASN A 151 8.29 31.61 -11.17
C ASN A 151 6.80 31.39 -11.54
N THR A 152 6.53 30.46 -12.46
CA THR A 152 5.18 30.00 -12.78
C THR A 152 4.72 28.98 -11.74
N GLN A 153 3.50 29.13 -11.24
CA GLN A 153 2.91 28.24 -10.24
C GLN A 153 2.14 27.11 -10.93
N TYR A 154 2.33 25.90 -10.44
CA TYR A 154 1.62 24.71 -10.89
C TYR A 154 0.96 24.01 -9.70
N GLN A 155 -0.23 23.49 -9.94
CA GLN A 155 -0.87 22.54 -9.05
C GLN A 155 -0.68 21.14 -9.64
N VAL A 156 -0.05 20.26 -8.86
CA VAL A 156 0.17 18.86 -9.21
C VAL A 156 -0.81 18.03 -8.39
N ASN A 157 -1.72 17.34 -9.06
CA ASN A 157 -2.62 16.36 -8.45
C ASN A 157 -2.07 14.96 -8.71
N ILE A 158 -1.87 14.19 -7.65
CA ILE A 158 -1.40 12.81 -7.70
C ILE A 158 -2.54 11.92 -7.20
N LEU A 159 -2.97 10.98 -8.04
CA LEU A 159 -3.82 9.86 -7.64
C LEU A 159 -2.94 8.61 -7.56
N SER A 160 -2.96 7.93 -6.42
CA SER A 160 -2.30 6.65 -6.22
C SER A 160 -3.32 5.62 -5.75
N ILE A 161 -3.34 4.46 -6.37
CA ILE A 161 -4.26 3.37 -6.07
C ILE A 161 -3.46 2.12 -5.77
N VAL A 162 -3.80 1.42 -4.69
CA VAL A 162 -3.22 0.14 -4.30
C VAL A 162 -4.35 -0.86 -4.08
N ARG A 163 -4.40 -1.93 -4.88
CA ARG A 163 -5.42 -2.98 -4.73
C ARG A 163 -5.13 -3.86 -3.53
N LYS A 164 -4.13 -4.75 -3.62
CA LYS A 164 -3.64 -5.70 -2.58
C LYS A 164 -4.63 -6.08 -1.46
N THR A 165 -5.88 -6.37 -1.83
CA THR A 165 -7.02 -6.60 -0.91
C THR A 165 -6.87 -7.91 -0.12
N GLU A 166 -6.28 -8.93 -0.73
CA GLU A 166 -6.15 -10.27 -0.15
C GLU A 166 -4.76 -10.55 0.44
N LYS A 167 -3.75 -9.74 0.06
CA LYS A 167 -2.32 -10.02 0.30
C LYS A 167 -1.61 -8.84 0.92
N ASN A 168 -2.13 -8.47 2.09
CA ASN A 168 -1.69 -7.36 2.89
C ASN A 168 -0.57 -7.85 3.82
N ALA A 169 0.68 -7.59 3.42
CA ALA A 169 1.93 -8.12 3.98
C ALA A 169 2.26 -9.60 3.67
N GLY A 170 3.29 -9.81 2.83
CA GLY A 170 4.36 -10.75 3.17
C GLY A 170 4.45 -12.12 2.51
N THR A 171 3.49 -12.59 1.70
CA THR A 171 3.66 -13.87 1.00
C THR A 171 3.13 -13.82 -0.42
N CYS A 172 4.02 -14.07 -1.39
CA CYS A 172 3.62 -14.87 -2.54
C CYS A 172 3.09 -16.20 -1.97
#